data_AF-A0A0R1RGM1-F1
#
_entry.id   AF-A0A0R1RGM1-F1
#
_cell.length_a   1.000
_cell.length_b   1.000
_cell.length_c   1.000
_cell.angle_alpha   90.00
_cell.angle_beta   90.00
_cell.angle_gamma   90.00
#
_symmetry.space_group_name_H-M   'P 1'
#
loop_
_entity.id
_entity.type
_entity.pdbx_description
1 polymer ?
#
loop_
_entity_poly.entity_id
_entity_poly.type
_entity_poly.pdbx_seq_one_letter_code
_entity_poly.pdbx_strand_id
1 'polypeptide(L)'
;MTRKVILYIATSLDGYIADKNGNIDWLTAYGDQDVVSEDNSYQTLLTRVDTVIMGRTTYDQVINEFMVENNDAYYYENMSNYVFTNRPAEARENVVFTNESVVDCARQLKVEKIFG
;
A
#
# COMPACT_ATOMS: atom_id res chain seq x y z
N MET A 1 21.11 10.30 3.92
CA MET A 1 20.81 9.16 3.05
C MET A 1 19.59 9.50 2.20
N THR A 2 19.53 9.06 0.94
CA THR A 2 18.38 9.30 0.06
C THR A 2 17.32 8.21 0.26
N ARG A 3 16.04 8.58 0.31
CA ARG A 3 14.94 7.59 0.45
C ARG A 3 14.86 6.71 -0.79
N LYS A 4 14.55 5.43 -0.60
CA LYS A 4 14.32 4.47 -1.69
C LYS A 4 12.83 4.41 -2.01
N VAL A 5 12.49 4.24 -3.28
CA VAL A 5 11.13 3.91 -3.72
C VAL A 5 11.10 2.42 -3.96
N ILE A 6 10.16 1.72 -3.32
CA ILE A 6 10.05 0.26 -3.34
C ILE A 6 8.68 -0.08 -3.90
N LEU A 7 8.64 -0.91 -4.94
CA LEU A 7 7.42 -1.60 -5.35
C LEU A 7 7.43 -2.97 -4.69
N TYR A 8 6.40 -3.28 -3.92
CA TYR A 8 6.21 -4.57 -3.27
C TYR A 8 4.80 -5.07 -3.63
N ILE A 9 4.73 -6.14 -4.43
CA ILE A 9 3.47 -6.59 -5.02
C ILE A 9 3.52 -8.09 -5.36
N ALA A 10 2.38 -8.77 -5.24
CA ALA A 10 2.17 -10.12 -5.75
C ALA A 10 1.47 -10.06 -7.12
N THR A 11 1.84 -10.95 -8.04
CA THR A 11 1.24 -11.05 -9.37
C THR A 11 1.00 -12.50 -9.75
N SER A 12 0.13 -12.75 -10.71
CA SER A 12 0.05 -14.01 -11.41
C SER A 12 1.31 -14.21 -12.26
N LEU A 13 1.51 -15.43 -12.77
CA LEU A 13 2.65 -15.74 -13.64
C LEU A 13 2.65 -14.91 -14.94
N ASP A 14 1.47 -14.58 -15.43
CA ASP A 14 1.23 -13.74 -16.62
C ASP A 14 1.09 -12.23 -16.28
N GLY A 15 1.34 -11.83 -15.03
CA GLY A 15 1.55 -10.43 -14.65
C GLY A 15 0.30 -9.65 -14.23
N TYR A 16 -0.83 -10.32 -13.96
CA TYR A 16 -2.02 -9.68 -13.41
C TYR A 16 -1.94 -9.55 -11.88
N ILE A 17 -2.45 -8.43 -11.35
CA ILE A 17 -2.46 -8.11 -9.91
C ILE A 17 -3.84 -8.28 -9.26
N ALA A 18 -4.88 -8.43 -10.07
CA ALA A 18 -6.27 -8.63 -9.66
C ALA A 18 -7.07 -9.27 -10.80
N ASP A 19 -8.21 -9.87 -10.48
CA ASP A 19 -9.15 -10.33 -11.50
C ASP A 19 -9.89 -9.14 -12.17
N LYS A 20 -10.75 -9.45 -13.15
CA LYS A 20 -11.54 -8.44 -13.89
C LYS A 20 -12.51 -7.62 -13.01
N ASN A 21 -12.84 -8.12 -11.82
CA ASN A 21 -13.71 -7.47 -10.85
C ASN A 21 -12.91 -6.77 -9.74
N GLY A 22 -11.58 -6.89 -9.74
CA GLY A 22 -10.70 -6.32 -8.72
C GLY A 22 -10.37 -7.26 -7.56
N ASN A 23 -10.87 -8.50 -7.57
CA ASN A 23 -10.66 -9.44 -6.47
C ASN A 23 -9.25 -10.04 -6.50
N ILE A 24 -8.78 -10.42 -5.32
CA ILE A 24 -7.46 -11.01 -5.11
C ILE A 24 -7.48 -12.38 -4.42
N ASP A 25 -8.66 -12.98 -4.21
CA ASP A 25 -8.82 -14.27 -3.50
C ASP A 25 -7.98 -15.41 -4.09
N TRP A 26 -7.72 -15.33 -5.40
CA TRP A 26 -6.89 -16.29 -6.11
C TRP A 26 -5.41 -16.27 -5.66
N LEU A 27 -4.92 -15.19 -5.04
CA LEU A 27 -3.57 -15.11 -4.49
C LEU A 27 -3.38 -16.10 -3.32
N THR A 28 -4.43 -16.35 -2.55
CA THR A 28 -4.38 -17.24 -1.37
C THR A 28 -4.94 -18.63 -1.66
N ALA A 29 -5.72 -18.79 -2.74
CA ALA A 29 -6.39 -20.03 -3.10
C ALA A 29 -5.45 -21.21 -3.43
N TYR A 30 -4.20 -20.94 -3.83
CA TYR A 30 -3.24 -21.95 -4.29
C TYR A 30 -1.96 -22.03 -3.45
N GLY A 31 -1.89 -21.29 -2.35
CA GLY A 31 -0.71 -21.26 -1.47
C GLY A 31 -0.66 -22.49 -0.56
N ASP A 32 0.52 -23.11 -0.48
CA ASP A 32 0.86 -23.96 0.65
C ASP A 32 0.88 -23.07 1.90
N GLN A 33 -0.07 -23.28 2.80
CA GLN A 33 -0.27 -22.44 3.98
C GLN A 33 0.98 -22.41 4.87
N ASP A 34 1.77 -23.49 4.86
CA ASP A 34 3.00 -23.58 5.64
C ASP A 34 4.07 -22.62 5.08
N VAL A 35 4.21 -22.51 3.75
CA VAL A 35 5.16 -21.59 3.10
C VAL A 35 4.76 -20.13 3.26
N VAL A 36 3.46 -19.82 3.20
CA VAL A 36 2.95 -18.46 3.42
C VAL A 36 3.15 -18.03 4.88
N SER A 37 3.08 -18.96 5.83
CA SER A 37 3.23 -18.65 7.26
C SER A 37 4.66 -18.30 7.68
N GLU A 38 5.68 -18.68 6.91
CA GLU A 38 7.09 -18.37 7.18
C GLU A 38 7.58 -17.06 6.51
N ASP A 39 6.81 -16.50 5.57
CA ASP A 39 7.19 -15.29 4.84
C ASP A 39 6.94 -14.01 5.65
N ASN A 40 8.00 -13.51 6.29
CA ASN A 40 7.99 -12.25 7.04
C ASN A 40 8.49 -11.05 6.22
N SER A 41 8.62 -11.16 4.90
CA SER A 41 9.21 -10.10 4.07
C SER A 41 8.36 -8.83 4.05
N TYR A 42 7.03 -8.95 4.03
CA TYR A 42 6.12 -7.81 4.12
C TYR A 42 6.24 -7.08 5.48
N GLN A 43 6.23 -7.83 6.59
CA GLN A 43 6.42 -7.25 7.93
C GLN A 43 7.79 -6.57 8.06
N THR A 44 8.84 -7.21 7.52
CA THR A 44 10.19 -6.64 7.47
C THR A 44 10.23 -5.35 6.66
N LEU A 45 9.48 -5.26 5.56
CA LEU A 45 9.38 -4.02 4.77
C LEU A 45 8.70 -2.91 5.59
N LEU A 46 7.60 -3.21 6.28
CA LEU A 46 6.85 -2.22 7.07
C LEU A 46 7.70 -1.56 8.15
N THR A 47 8.67 -2.27 8.74
CA THR A 47 9.61 -1.66 9.72
C THR A 47 10.61 -0.67 9.12
N ARG A 48 10.69 -0.59 7.79
CA ARG A 48 11.70 0.20 7.06
C ARG A 48 11.10 1.33 6.22
N VAL A 49 9.78 1.45 6.21
CA VAL A 49 9.05 2.47 5.46
C VAL A 49 8.18 3.29 6.42
N ASP A 50 8.08 4.58 6.12
CA ASP A 50 7.34 5.61 6.85
C ASP A 50 6.26 6.26 5.96
N THR A 51 6.18 5.85 4.69
CA THR A 51 5.28 6.44 3.70
C THR A 51 4.79 5.38 2.71
N VAL A 52 3.50 5.41 2.43
CA VAL A 52 2.85 4.58 1.40
C VAL A 52 2.22 5.46 0.33
N ILE A 53 2.32 5.02 -0.92
CA ILE A 53 1.80 5.70 -2.11
C ILE A 53 0.88 4.73 -2.84
N MET A 54 -0.37 5.11 -3.07
CA MET A 54 -1.34 4.25 -3.74
C MET A 54 -2.38 5.04 -4.55
N GLY A 55 -3.09 4.34 -5.42
CA GLY A 55 -4.27 4.89 -6.12
C GLY A 55 -5.53 4.78 -5.28
N ARG A 56 -6.59 5.50 -5.69
CA ARG A 56 -7.88 5.51 -4.98
C ARG A 56 -8.50 4.13 -4.78
N THR A 57 -8.52 3.31 -5.82
CA THR A 57 -9.15 1.99 -5.76
C THR A 57 -8.47 1.09 -4.73
N THR A 58 -7.14 1.06 -4.71
CA THR A 58 -6.37 0.29 -3.71
C THR A 58 -6.62 0.80 -2.30
N TYR A 59 -6.66 2.12 -2.11
CA TYR A 59 -7.01 2.70 -0.80
C TYR A 59 -8.38 2.23 -0.33
N ASP A 60 -9.40 2.31 -1.19
CA ASP A 60 -10.75 1.88 -0.84
C ASP A 60 -10.81 0.37 -0.52
N GLN A 61 -10.07 -0.47 -1.24
CA GLN A 61 -9.97 -1.91 -0.93
C GLN A 61 -9.33 -2.15 0.44
N VAL A 62 -8.21 -1.48 0.75
CA VAL A 62 -7.55 -1.62 2.06
C VAL A 62 -8.49 -1.23 3.19
N ILE A 63 -9.21 -0.11 3.06
CA ILE A 63 -10.12 0.39 4.11
C ILE A 63 -11.37 -0.48 4.26
N ASN A 64 -11.95 -0.97 3.17
CA ASN A 64 -13.26 -1.64 3.22
C ASN A 64 -13.18 -3.16 3.38
N GLU A 65 -12.12 -3.78 2.88
CA GLU A 65 -11.97 -5.25 2.86
C GLU A 65 -10.97 -5.65 3.97
N PHE A 66 -9.73 -5.18 3.90
CA PHE A 66 -8.69 -5.66 4.82
C PHE A 66 -8.80 -5.12 6.25
N MET A 67 -9.32 -3.90 6.46
CA MET A 67 -9.54 -3.40 7.82
C MET A 67 -10.73 -4.06 8.52
N VAL A 68 -11.80 -4.36 7.78
CA VAL A 68 -13.03 -4.94 8.37
C VAL A 68 -12.77 -6.36 8.84
N GLU A 69 -11.97 -7.13 8.11
CA GLU A 69 -11.61 -8.50 8.47
C GLU A 69 -10.73 -8.61 9.72
N ASN A 70 -9.93 -7.58 10.03
CA ASN A 70 -8.95 -7.62 11.13
C ASN A 70 -9.40 -6.94 12.42
N ASN A 71 -10.60 -6.35 12.46
CA ASN A 71 -11.22 -5.70 13.64
C ASN A 71 -10.31 -4.70 14.40
N ASP A 72 -9.31 -4.14 13.72
CA ASP A 72 -8.28 -3.29 14.32
C ASP A 72 -7.80 -2.21 13.33
N ALA A 73 -7.07 -1.27 13.90
CA ALA A 73 -6.62 -0.02 13.30
C ALA A 73 -6.02 -0.15 11.88
N TYR A 74 -6.11 0.93 11.11
CA TYR A 74 -5.63 0.98 9.72
C TYR A 74 -4.13 0.61 9.68
N TYR A 75 -3.76 -0.41 8.89
CA TYR A 75 -2.38 -0.94 8.82
C TYR A 75 -1.30 0.12 8.58
N TYR A 76 -1.66 1.24 7.96
CA TYR A 76 -0.76 2.33 7.63
C TYR A 76 -1.07 3.61 8.43
N GLU A 77 -1.79 3.52 9.55
CA GLU A 77 -2.20 4.69 10.35
C GLU A 77 -1.02 5.54 10.84
N ASN A 78 0.11 4.89 11.14
CA ASN A 78 1.33 5.53 11.63
C ASN A 78 2.28 5.97 10.51
N MET A 79 1.85 5.84 9.24
CA MET A 79 2.63 6.21 8.06
C MET A 79 2.00 7.40 7.36
N SER A 80 2.79 8.15 6.60
CA SER A 80 2.22 9.13 5.65
C SER A 80 1.60 8.41 4.46
N ASN A 81 0.32 8.63 4.19
CA ASN A 81 -0.43 7.97 3.12
C ASN A 81 -0.74 8.96 2.00
N TYR A 82 -0.16 8.77 0.81
CA TYR A 82 -0.49 9.56 -0.37
C TYR A 82 -1.42 8.77 -1.29
N VAL A 83 -2.66 9.26 -1.43
CA VAL A 83 -3.70 8.64 -2.26
C VAL A 83 -3.93 9.48 -3.51
N PHE A 84 -3.50 8.96 -4.65
CA PHE A 84 -3.59 9.64 -5.95
C PHE A 84 -4.97 9.45 -6.56
N THR A 85 -5.70 10.57 -6.73
CA THR A 85 -7.10 10.54 -7.14
C THR A 85 -7.59 11.89 -7.66
N ASN A 86 -8.54 11.85 -8.61
CA ASN A 86 -9.40 13.01 -8.95
C ASN A 86 -10.70 13.03 -8.13
N ARG A 87 -10.87 12.09 -7.19
CA ARG A 87 -12.03 11.90 -6.33
C ARG A 87 -11.57 11.90 -4.86
N PRO A 88 -11.27 13.07 -4.27
CA PRO A 88 -10.87 13.14 -2.86
C PRO A 88 -12.04 12.74 -1.96
N ALA A 89 -11.74 12.25 -0.76
CA ALA A 89 -12.73 12.02 0.31
C ALA A 89 -12.42 12.91 1.52
N GLU A 90 -13.16 12.71 2.60
CA GLU A 90 -12.91 13.40 3.87
C GLU A 90 -11.47 13.18 4.33
N ALA A 91 -10.87 14.26 4.84
CA ALA A 91 -9.51 14.23 5.36
C ALA A 91 -9.43 13.27 6.56
N ARG A 92 -8.40 12.44 6.57
CA ARG A 92 -8.04 11.59 7.72
C ARG A 92 -6.63 11.96 8.17
N GLU A 93 -6.37 11.75 9.46
CA GLU A 93 -5.03 11.91 10.00
C GLU A 93 -4.05 11.04 9.20
N ASN A 94 -2.91 11.62 8.82
CA ASN A 94 -1.87 10.99 8.02
C ASN A 94 -2.28 10.53 6.60
N VAL A 95 -3.43 10.97 6.06
CA VAL A 95 -3.84 10.70 4.67
C VAL A 95 -3.95 11.97 3.85
N VAL A 96 -3.21 12.03 2.74
CA VAL A 96 -3.21 13.11 1.76
C VAL A 96 -3.83 12.59 0.46
N PHE A 97 -5.02 13.08 0.12
CA PHE A 97 -5.59 12.90 -1.21
C PHE A 97 -5.03 13.96 -2.16
N THR A 98 -4.42 13.55 -3.26
CA THR A 98 -3.80 14.46 -4.22
C THR A 98 -4.08 14.04 -5.66
N ASN A 99 -4.17 15.01 -6.57
CA ASN A 99 -4.23 14.80 -8.01
C ASN A 99 -2.92 15.21 -8.72
N GLU A 100 -1.85 15.43 -7.96
CA GLU A 100 -0.54 15.76 -8.48
C GLU A 100 0.10 14.59 -9.24
N SER A 101 1.20 14.89 -9.94
CA SER A 101 2.03 13.90 -10.60
C SER A 101 2.68 12.97 -9.57
N VAL A 102 2.41 11.66 -9.67
CA VAL A 102 3.04 10.64 -8.83
C VAL A 102 4.57 10.65 -8.96
N VAL A 103 5.08 11.00 -10.14
CA VAL A 103 6.52 11.10 -10.40
C VAL A 103 7.12 12.26 -9.63
N ASP A 104 6.43 13.40 -9.59
CA ASP A 104 6.94 14.59 -8.88
C ASP A 104 6.81 14.44 -7.38
N CYS A 105 5.72 13.85 -6.89
CA CYS A 105 5.61 13.45 -5.49
C CYS A 105 6.74 12.50 -5.09
N ALA A 106 7.03 11.45 -5.86
CA ALA A 106 8.12 10.52 -5.56
C ALA A 106 9.51 11.21 -5.59
N ARG A 107 9.72 12.21 -6.46
CA ARG A 107 10.94 13.03 -6.48
C ARG A 107 11.05 13.90 -5.24
N GLN A 108 9.95 14.53 -4.83
CA GLN A 108 9.87 15.39 -3.65
C GLN A 108 10.15 14.59 -2.38
N LEU A 109 9.48 13.46 -2.19
CA LEU A 109 9.68 12.57 -1.04
C LEU A 109 11.14 12.13 -0.93
N LYS A 110 11.85 11.88 -2.04
CA LYS A 110 13.27 11.49 -2.02
C LYS A 110 14.22 12.54 -1.43
N VAL A 111 13.87 13.82 -1.49
CA VAL A 111 14.71 14.93 -0.99
C VAL A 111 14.27 15.45 0.38
N GLU A 112 13.11 15.02 0.87
CA GLU A 112 12.65 15.31 2.23
C GLU A 112 13.59 14.70 3.28
N LYS A 113 13.83 15.47 4.35
CA LYS A 113 14.68 15.03 5.45
C LYS A 113 13.94 13.97 6.26
N ILE A 114 14.63 12.87 6.55
CA ILE A 114 14.21 11.91 7.56
C ILE A 114 14.39 12.61 8.91
N PHE A 115 13.31 12.91 9.59
CA PHE A 115 13.36 13.25 11.02
C PHE A 115 13.48 11.92 11.76
N GLY A 116 14.69 11.62 12.22
CA GLY A 116 14.97 10.46 13.07
C GLY A 116 14.71 10.74 14.53
#